data_AF-A0A0E3WXM6-F1
#
_entry.id   AF-A0A0E3WXM6-F1
#
_cell.length_a   1.000
_cell.length_b   1.000
_cell.length_c   1.000
_cell.angle_alpha   90.00
_cell.angle_beta   90.00
_cell.angle_gamma   90.00
#
_symmetry.space_group_name_H-M   'P 1'
#
loop_
_entity.id
_entity.type
_entity.pdbx_description
1 polymer ?
#
loop_
_entity_poly.entity_id
_entity_poly.type
_entity_poly.pdbx_seq_one_letter_code
_entity_poly.pdbx_strand_id
1 'polypeptide(L)'
;MNSGKNVTEEATLKWSELKNSLQEADQKELINLLHDLYKDSADNHRFITARYAKKEDERAIMENLTEEELSLFDKLKKPDLTEKEKSQVKKVTKELLSKLKAEKLVLDWRKKQQAMAAVKKEIEDELDKGLPESYNPKAYEEKCDIVFQHIYDSYVGDNHSIYEATA
;
A
#
# COMPACT_ATOMS: atom_id res chain seq x y z
N MET A 1 -46.36 -11.51 -31.97
CA MET A 1 -45.55 -11.28 -30.75
C MET A 1 -44.41 -12.31 -30.70
N ASN A 2 -43.26 -12.06 -31.33
CA ASN A 2 -42.06 -12.90 -31.18
C ASN A 2 -40.75 -12.12 -31.44
N SER A 3 -40.61 -10.91 -30.88
CA SER A 3 -39.39 -10.09 -31.05
C SER A 3 -38.54 -9.97 -29.78
N GLY A 4 -38.98 -10.52 -28.64
CA GLY A 4 -38.28 -10.36 -27.36
C GLY A 4 -37.24 -11.43 -27.03
N LYS A 5 -37.26 -12.59 -27.71
CA LYS A 5 -36.33 -13.71 -27.41
C LYS A 5 -35.05 -13.69 -28.25
N ASN A 6 -35.08 -13.07 -29.43
CA ASN A 6 -33.99 -13.14 -30.40
C ASN A 6 -32.80 -12.22 -30.02
N VAL A 7 -33.08 -11.05 -29.44
CA VAL A 7 -32.05 -10.04 -29.11
C VAL A 7 -31.14 -10.48 -27.96
N THR A 8 -31.69 -11.17 -26.95
CA THR A 8 -30.91 -11.66 -25.81
C THR A 8 -30.04 -12.84 -26.19
N GLU A 9 -30.55 -13.75 -27.03
CA GLU A 9 -29.79 -14.90 -27.54
C GLU A 9 -28.65 -14.44 -28.47
N GLU A 10 -28.90 -13.45 -29.33
CA GLU A 10 -27.90 -12.83 -30.21
C GLU A 10 -26.78 -12.12 -29.43
N ALA A 11 -27.12 -11.39 -28.36
CA ALA A 11 -26.13 -10.74 -27.50
C ALA A 11 -25.27 -11.75 -26.71
N THR A 12 -25.87 -12.84 -26.24
CA THR A 12 -25.14 -13.91 -25.55
C THR A 12 -24.23 -14.71 -26.50
N LEU A 13 -24.67 -14.95 -27.74
CA LEU A 13 -23.85 -15.56 -28.79
C LEU A 13 -22.63 -14.69 -29.10
N LYS A 14 -22.85 -13.39 -29.37
CA LYS A 14 -21.76 -12.42 -29.59
C LYS A 14 -20.78 -12.35 -28.42
N TRP A 15 -21.28 -12.42 -27.19
CA TRP A 15 -20.42 -12.42 -26.00
C TRP A 15 -19.59 -13.70 -25.87
N SER A 16 -20.16 -14.86 -26.18
CA SER A 16 -19.43 -16.14 -26.16
C SER A 16 -18.37 -16.22 -27.26
N GLU A 17 -18.68 -15.72 -28.46
CA GLU A 17 -17.76 -15.64 -29.59
C GLU A 17 -16.60 -14.68 -29.29
N LEU A 18 -16.88 -13.51 -28.74
CA LEU A 18 -15.86 -12.55 -28.29
C LEU A 18 -14.98 -13.15 -27.18
N LYS A 19 -15.58 -13.85 -26.22
CA LYS A 19 -14.85 -14.50 -25.14
C LYS A 19 -13.91 -15.59 -25.67
N ASN A 20 -14.35 -16.36 -26.66
CA ASN A 20 -13.53 -17.39 -27.30
C ASN A 20 -12.41 -16.76 -28.15
N SER A 21 -12.66 -15.67 -28.87
CA SER A 21 -11.60 -14.96 -29.62
C SER A 21 -10.59 -14.28 -28.71
N LEU A 22 -11.01 -13.83 -27.52
CA LEU A 22 -10.12 -13.33 -26.46
C LEU A 22 -9.32 -14.46 -25.78
N GLN A 23 -9.79 -15.70 -25.88
CA GLN A 23 -9.08 -16.89 -25.43
C GLN A 23 -8.05 -17.38 -26.46
N GLU A 24 -8.30 -17.09 -27.75
CA GLU A 24 -7.40 -17.34 -28.88
C GLU A 24 -6.33 -16.24 -29.06
N ALA A 25 -6.63 -15.00 -28.68
CA ALA A 25 -5.64 -13.94 -28.56
C ALA A 25 -4.70 -14.28 -27.40
N ASP A 26 -3.39 -14.35 -27.66
CA ASP A 26 -2.39 -14.64 -26.63
C ASP A 26 -2.60 -13.69 -25.44
N GLN A 27 -2.63 -14.22 -24.20
CA GLN A 27 -2.73 -13.42 -22.97
C GLN A 27 -1.76 -12.23 -22.95
N LYS A 28 -0.62 -12.36 -23.64
CA LYS A 28 0.37 -11.29 -23.82
C LYS A 28 -0.15 -10.11 -24.62
N GLU A 29 -0.90 -10.35 -25.69
CA GLU A 29 -1.49 -9.28 -26.51
C GLU A 29 -2.59 -8.55 -25.73
N LEU A 30 -3.39 -9.30 -24.95
CA LEU A 30 -4.37 -8.71 -24.04
C LEU A 30 -3.73 -7.86 -22.94
N ILE A 31 -2.64 -8.36 -22.33
CA ILE A 31 -1.87 -7.62 -21.32
C ILE A 31 -1.23 -6.37 -21.93
N ASN A 32 -0.70 -6.46 -23.14
CA ASN A 32 -0.11 -5.32 -23.85
C ASN A 32 -1.17 -4.28 -24.21
N LEU A 33 -2.34 -4.69 -24.68
CA LEU A 33 -3.46 -3.78 -24.95
C LEU A 33 -3.99 -3.12 -23.67
N LEU A 34 -4.08 -3.87 -22.57
CA LEU A 34 -4.43 -3.30 -21.27
C LEU A 34 -3.36 -2.32 -20.78
N HIS A 35 -2.09 -2.61 -21.03
CA HIS A 35 -0.96 -1.72 -20.70
C HIS A 35 -0.96 -0.46 -21.58
N ASP A 36 -1.26 -0.56 -22.87
CA ASP A 36 -1.35 0.57 -23.79
C ASP A 36 -2.57 1.44 -23.47
N LEU A 37 -3.72 0.83 -23.19
CA LEU A 37 -4.92 1.53 -22.69
C LEU A 37 -4.69 2.19 -21.31
N TYR A 38 -3.83 1.60 -20.47
CA TYR A 38 -3.40 2.17 -19.20
C TYR A 38 -2.44 3.35 -19.40
N LYS A 39 -1.55 3.27 -20.39
CA LYS A 39 -0.51 4.27 -20.67
C LYS A 39 -1.05 5.50 -21.43
N ASP A 40 -1.96 5.28 -22.38
CA ASP A 40 -2.42 6.33 -23.29
C ASP A 40 -3.65 7.11 -22.76
N SER A 41 -4.35 6.59 -21.75
CA SER A 41 -5.50 7.27 -21.14
C SER A 41 -5.18 7.80 -19.74
N ALA A 42 -4.82 9.08 -19.67
CA ALA A 42 -4.64 9.80 -18.41
C ALA A 42 -5.90 9.74 -17.52
N ASP A 43 -7.08 9.71 -18.13
CA ASP A 43 -8.37 9.60 -17.44
C ASP A 43 -8.55 8.22 -16.78
N ASN A 44 -8.08 7.14 -17.43
CA ASN A 44 -8.13 5.80 -16.86
C ASN A 44 -7.15 5.66 -15.69
N HIS A 45 -5.93 6.20 -15.82
CA HIS A 45 -4.97 6.28 -14.72
C HIS A 45 -5.53 7.08 -13.53
N ARG A 46 -6.16 8.23 -13.81
CA ARG A 46 -6.80 9.07 -12.79
C ARG A 46 -7.97 8.37 -12.10
N PHE A 47 -8.82 7.68 -12.87
CA PHE A 47 -9.97 6.95 -12.32
C PHE A 47 -9.55 5.78 -11.43
N ILE A 48 -8.56 5.00 -11.85
CA ILE A 48 -8.05 3.87 -11.06
C ILE A 48 -7.33 4.36 -9.81
N THR A 49 -6.47 5.37 -9.94
CA THR A 49 -5.74 5.96 -8.79
C THR A 49 -6.72 6.53 -7.77
N ALA A 50 -7.73 7.30 -8.22
CA ALA A 50 -8.76 7.84 -7.32
C ALA A 50 -9.59 6.74 -6.65
N ARG A 51 -9.89 5.65 -7.35
CA ARG A 51 -10.62 4.51 -6.80
C ARG A 51 -9.78 3.71 -5.80
N TYR A 52 -8.48 3.60 -6.04
CA TYR A 52 -7.54 2.95 -5.13
C TYR A 52 -7.35 3.79 -3.87
N ALA A 53 -7.10 5.10 -4.00
CA ALA A 53 -7.02 6.05 -2.89
C ALA A 53 -8.29 6.00 -2.03
N LYS A 54 -9.49 6.05 -2.64
CA LYS A 54 -10.76 5.93 -1.91
C LYS A 54 -10.89 4.61 -1.13
N LYS A 55 -10.44 3.49 -1.69
CA LYS A 55 -10.47 2.20 -0.98
C LYS A 55 -9.49 2.17 0.18
N GLU A 56 -8.33 2.80 0.00
CA GLU A 56 -7.33 2.93 1.06
C GLU A 56 -7.85 3.82 2.19
N ASP A 57 -8.53 4.93 1.87
CA ASP A 57 -9.21 5.79 2.84
C ASP A 57 -10.31 5.02 3.60
N GLU A 58 -11.16 4.28 2.89
CA GLU A 58 -12.21 3.44 3.51
C GLU A 58 -11.60 2.40 4.44
N ARG A 59 -10.46 1.80 4.08
CA ARG A 59 -9.71 0.87 4.92
C ARG A 59 -9.08 1.57 6.13
N ALA A 60 -8.52 2.75 5.95
CA ALA A 60 -7.92 3.56 7.02
C ALA A 60 -8.98 3.93 8.08
N ILE A 61 -10.17 4.35 7.64
CA ILE A 61 -11.34 4.61 8.50
C ILE A 61 -11.78 3.35 9.24
N MET A 62 -11.91 2.21 8.55
CA MET A 62 -12.29 0.94 9.18
C MET A 62 -11.24 0.42 10.17
N GLU A 63 -9.96 0.65 9.87
CA GLU A 63 -8.84 0.21 10.70
C GLU A 63 -8.47 1.20 11.82
N ASN A 64 -9.12 2.38 11.83
CA ASN A 64 -8.88 3.52 12.71
C ASN A 64 -7.41 3.98 12.68
N LEU A 65 -6.83 4.01 11.48
CA LEU A 65 -5.46 4.42 11.18
C LEU A 65 -5.49 5.54 10.13
N THR A 66 -4.47 6.40 10.10
CA THR A 66 -4.25 7.30 8.95
C THR A 66 -3.68 6.54 7.75
N GLU A 67 -3.68 7.12 6.55
CA GLU A 67 -3.07 6.51 5.35
C GLU A 67 -1.58 6.14 5.59
N GLU A 68 -0.84 7.03 6.25
CA GLU A 68 0.55 6.80 6.64
C GLU A 68 0.71 5.64 7.64
N GLU A 69 -0.14 5.61 8.67
CA GLU A 69 -0.17 4.53 9.65
C GLU A 69 -0.54 3.20 8.99
N LEU A 70 -1.47 3.20 8.03
CA LEU A 70 -1.88 2.00 7.30
C LEU A 70 -0.74 1.48 6.41
N SER A 71 -0.01 2.37 5.75
CA SER A 71 1.14 2.00 4.92
C SER A 71 2.25 1.33 5.75
N LEU A 72 2.59 1.93 6.89
CA LEU A 72 3.58 1.35 7.81
C LEU A 72 3.09 0.04 8.44
N PHE A 73 1.81 -0.04 8.82
CA PHE A 73 1.21 -1.28 9.29
C PHE A 73 1.31 -2.40 8.25
N ASP A 74 1.04 -2.10 6.97
CA ASP A 74 1.14 -3.08 5.89
C ASP A 74 2.59 -3.53 5.63
N LYS A 75 3.58 -2.66 5.82
CA LYS A 75 5.00 -3.07 5.81
C LYS A 75 5.33 -4.03 6.93
N LEU A 76 4.76 -3.85 8.12
CA LEU A 76 4.97 -4.71 9.29
C LEU A 76 4.14 -6.00 9.25
N LYS A 77 3.03 -6.01 8.51
CA LYS A 77 2.11 -7.14 8.40
C LYS A 77 2.81 -8.42 7.94
N LYS A 78 2.38 -9.54 8.51
CA LYS A 78 2.74 -10.91 8.09
C LYS A 78 1.45 -11.74 7.92
N PRO A 79 1.47 -12.83 7.11
CA PRO A 79 0.28 -13.62 6.82
C PRO A 79 -0.37 -14.25 8.06
N ASP A 80 0.42 -14.56 9.09
CA ASP A 80 -0.02 -15.31 10.27
C ASP A 80 -0.16 -14.41 11.52
N LEU A 81 -0.90 -13.29 11.41
CA LEU A 81 -1.21 -12.43 12.58
C LEU A 81 -2.61 -12.72 13.12
N THR A 82 -2.68 -13.03 14.41
CA THR A 82 -3.94 -13.05 15.17
C THR A 82 -4.48 -11.63 15.36
N GLU A 83 -5.79 -11.48 15.66
CA GLU A 83 -6.39 -10.15 15.92
C GLU A 83 -5.71 -9.39 17.07
N LYS A 84 -5.22 -10.11 18.09
CA LYS A 84 -4.46 -9.51 19.20
C LYS A 84 -3.13 -8.94 18.72
N GLU A 85 -2.39 -9.72 17.93
CA GLU A 85 -1.11 -9.29 17.35
C GLU A 85 -1.31 -8.15 16.35
N LYS A 86 -2.37 -8.17 15.54
CA LYS A 86 -2.70 -7.03 14.67
C LYS A 86 -2.91 -5.77 15.49
N SER A 87 -3.71 -5.82 16.56
CA SER A 87 -3.92 -4.64 17.41
C SER A 87 -2.63 -4.15 18.08
N GLN A 88 -1.74 -5.06 18.44
CA GLN A 88 -0.43 -4.72 18.99
C GLN A 88 0.45 -4.02 17.93
N VAL A 89 0.57 -4.60 16.73
CA VAL A 89 1.34 -4.00 15.62
C VAL A 89 0.78 -2.63 15.26
N LYS A 90 -0.55 -2.46 15.22
CA LYS A 90 -1.18 -1.14 14.98
C LYS A 90 -0.77 -0.10 16.02
N LYS A 91 -0.74 -0.48 17.29
CA LYS A 91 -0.32 0.43 18.37
C LYS A 91 1.13 0.86 18.19
N VAL A 92 2.02 -0.10 17.90
CA VAL A 92 3.44 0.14 17.64
C VAL A 92 3.63 1.07 16.45
N THR A 93 2.89 0.87 15.37
CA THR A 93 2.90 1.75 14.20
C THR A 93 2.59 3.20 14.56
N LYS A 94 1.56 3.44 15.39
CA LYS A 94 1.19 4.79 15.84
C LYS A 94 2.26 5.41 16.74
N GLU A 95 2.75 4.66 17.71
CA GLU A 95 3.75 5.12 18.67
C GLU A 95 5.08 5.44 17.98
N LEU A 96 5.52 4.59 17.05
CA LEU A 96 6.72 4.80 16.25
C LEU A 96 6.63 6.07 15.40
N LEU A 97 5.54 6.25 14.63
CA LEU A 97 5.39 7.46 13.80
C LEU A 97 5.32 8.72 14.64
N SER A 98 4.62 8.68 15.78
CA SER A 98 4.53 9.82 16.70
C SER A 98 5.91 10.21 17.24
N LYS A 99 6.71 9.25 17.71
CA LYS A 99 8.08 9.49 18.21
C LYS A 99 9.03 9.98 17.13
N LEU A 100 8.99 9.34 15.95
CA LEU A 100 9.84 9.72 14.82
C LEU A 100 9.55 11.16 14.40
N LYS A 101 8.28 11.54 14.23
CA LYS A 101 7.88 12.92 13.88
C LYS A 101 8.23 13.94 14.96
N ALA A 102 8.08 13.59 16.23
CA ALA A 102 8.33 14.51 17.34
C ALA A 102 9.83 14.77 17.57
N GLU A 103 10.68 13.75 17.43
CA GLU A 103 12.06 13.81 17.92
C GLU A 103 13.14 13.61 16.85
N LYS A 104 12.89 12.80 15.82
CA LYS A 104 13.97 12.28 14.94
C LYS A 104 13.90 12.79 13.51
N LEU A 105 12.71 12.98 12.98
CA LEU A 105 12.45 13.51 11.64
C LEU A 105 12.47 15.05 11.67
N VAL A 106 13.54 15.61 12.22
CA VAL A 106 13.81 17.05 12.26
C VAL A 106 14.60 17.50 11.02
N LEU A 107 14.68 18.81 10.79
CA LEU A 107 15.28 19.39 9.58
C LEU A 107 16.64 18.75 9.21
N ASP A 108 16.79 18.37 7.94
CA ASP A 108 17.99 17.76 7.36
C ASP A 108 18.44 16.43 7.98
N TRP A 109 17.57 15.68 8.67
CA TRP A 109 17.93 14.40 9.28
C TRP A 109 18.56 13.40 8.29
N ARG A 110 18.14 13.41 7.01
CA ARG A 110 18.71 12.56 5.94
C ARG A 110 20.12 12.95 5.52
N LYS A 111 20.55 14.19 5.77
CA LYS A 111 21.90 14.67 5.42
C LYS A 111 22.92 14.34 6.51
N LYS A 112 22.46 14.04 7.73
CA LYS A 112 23.32 13.77 8.90
C LYS A 112 23.32 12.28 9.21
N GLN A 113 24.47 11.62 9.01
CA GLN A 113 24.66 10.20 9.33
C GLN A 113 24.27 9.85 10.78
N GLN A 114 24.56 10.75 11.74
CA GLN A 114 24.15 10.59 13.14
C GLN A 114 22.63 10.59 13.33
N ALA A 115 21.90 11.43 12.59
CA ALA A 115 20.44 11.48 12.67
C ALA A 115 19.80 10.27 11.97
N MET A 116 20.35 9.83 10.83
CA MET A 116 19.93 8.59 10.18
C MET A 116 20.13 7.37 11.10
N ALA A 117 21.28 7.27 11.76
CA ALA A 117 21.55 6.22 12.73
C ALA A 117 20.60 6.29 13.94
N ALA A 118 20.28 7.50 14.42
CA ALA A 118 19.32 7.68 15.50
C ALA A 118 17.89 7.27 15.11
N VAL A 119 17.46 7.55 13.86
CA VAL A 119 16.17 7.10 13.32
C VAL A 119 16.14 5.58 13.23
N LYS A 120 17.17 4.95 12.66
CA LYS A 120 17.25 3.48 12.55
C LYS A 120 17.21 2.82 13.93
N LYS A 121 17.96 3.37 14.89
CA LYS A 121 17.96 2.87 16.27
C LYS A 121 16.59 3.01 16.95
N GLU A 122 15.90 4.13 16.76
CA GLU A 122 14.55 4.32 17.32
C GLU A 122 13.55 3.32 16.74
N ILE A 123 13.66 3.02 15.44
CA ILE A 123 12.86 1.99 14.77
C ILE A 123 13.13 0.62 15.39
N GLU A 124 14.41 0.25 15.56
CA GLU A 124 14.80 -1.00 16.21
C GLU A 124 14.26 -1.07 17.65
N ASP A 125 14.53 -0.05 18.47
CA ASP A 125 14.12 -0.01 19.88
C ASP A 125 12.59 -0.08 20.04
N GLU A 126 11.80 0.48 19.13
CA GLU A 126 10.33 0.46 19.21
C GLU A 126 9.74 -0.84 18.65
N LEU A 127 10.31 -1.39 17.58
CA LEU A 127 9.90 -2.68 17.04
C LEU A 127 10.25 -3.82 18.00
N ASP A 128 11.37 -3.76 18.71
CA ASP A 128 11.76 -4.78 19.69
C ASP A 128 10.81 -4.82 20.90
N LYS A 129 10.41 -3.63 21.39
CA LYS A 129 9.42 -3.53 22.48
C LYS A 129 8.01 -3.93 22.04
N GLY A 130 7.71 -3.68 20.77
CA GLY A 130 6.36 -3.62 20.26
C GLY A 130 5.91 -4.87 19.52
N LEU A 131 6.80 -5.51 18.76
CA LEU A 131 6.43 -6.66 17.94
C LEU A 131 6.15 -7.90 18.80
N PRO A 132 5.17 -8.72 18.40
CA PRO A 132 4.89 -9.96 19.10
C PRO A 132 6.03 -10.97 18.91
N GLU A 133 6.22 -11.87 19.88
CA GLU A 133 7.27 -12.93 19.88
C GLU A 133 7.23 -13.85 18.64
N SER A 134 6.13 -13.81 17.91
CA SER A 134 5.96 -14.54 16.67
C SER A 134 6.78 -13.97 15.49
N TYR A 135 7.50 -12.86 15.69
CA TYR A 135 8.55 -12.36 14.78
C TYR A 135 9.90 -12.95 15.22
N ASN A 136 10.46 -13.84 14.40
CA ASN A 136 11.81 -14.34 14.64
C ASN A 136 12.87 -13.24 14.39
N PRO A 137 14.10 -13.38 14.91
CA PRO A 137 15.15 -12.36 14.77
C PRO A 137 15.42 -11.95 13.32
N LYS A 138 15.36 -12.91 12.38
CA LYS A 138 15.57 -12.64 10.96
C LYS A 138 14.45 -11.77 10.35
N ALA A 139 13.19 -12.10 10.66
CA ALA A 139 12.04 -11.32 10.23
C ALA A 139 12.06 -9.94 10.88
N TYR A 140 12.48 -9.84 12.14
CA TYR A 140 12.66 -8.56 12.82
C TYR A 140 13.65 -7.65 12.09
N GLU A 141 14.86 -8.15 11.77
CA GLU A 141 15.88 -7.37 11.04
C GLU A 141 15.37 -6.92 9.67
N GLU A 142 14.76 -7.83 8.90
CA GLU A 142 14.16 -7.52 7.60
C GLU A 142 13.08 -6.44 7.71
N LYS A 143 12.23 -6.51 8.75
CA LYS A 143 11.19 -5.51 8.99
C LYS A 143 11.78 -4.15 9.40
N CYS A 144 12.81 -4.12 10.23
CA CYS A 144 13.50 -2.88 10.59
C CYS A 144 14.04 -2.15 9.36
N ASP A 145 14.68 -2.88 8.45
CA ASP A 145 15.21 -2.30 7.21
C ASP A 145 14.09 -1.83 6.27
N ILE A 146 13.02 -2.61 6.11
CA ILE A 146 11.85 -2.21 5.30
C ILE A 146 11.20 -0.95 5.86
N VAL A 147 11.04 -0.85 7.18
CA VAL A 147 10.45 0.33 7.84
C VAL A 147 11.37 1.53 7.67
N PHE A 148 12.67 1.37 7.90
CA PHE A 148 13.64 2.45 7.71
C PHE A 148 13.62 2.98 6.27
N GLN A 149 13.62 2.09 5.27
CA GLN A 149 13.53 2.50 3.86
C GLN A 149 12.21 3.22 3.58
N HIS A 150 11.10 2.69 4.08
CA HIS A 150 9.80 3.32 3.93
C HIS A 150 9.77 4.75 4.51
N ILE A 151 10.32 4.96 5.71
CA ILE A 151 10.43 6.30 6.31
C ILE A 151 11.40 7.19 5.51
N TYR A 152 12.53 6.65 5.05
CA TYR A 152 13.49 7.40 4.24
C TYR A 152 12.88 7.88 2.91
N ASP A 153 12.06 7.05 2.28
CA ASP A 153 11.37 7.34 1.02
C ASP A 153 10.12 8.21 1.21
N SER A 154 9.43 8.10 2.36
CA SER A 154 8.19 8.84 2.63
C SER A 154 8.42 10.28 3.08
N TYR A 155 9.65 10.64 3.49
CA TYR A 155 9.99 11.99 3.97
C TYR A 155 11.03 12.63 3.05
N VAL A 156 10.56 13.24 1.95
CA VAL A 156 11.40 13.85 0.90
C VAL A 156 11.23 15.36 0.87
N GLY A 157 12.31 16.10 1.16
CA GLY A 157 12.34 17.57 1.11
C GLY A 157 11.67 18.24 2.32
N ASP A 158 12.30 19.30 2.85
CA ASP A 158 11.82 20.22 3.90
C ASP A 158 10.87 19.66 4.98
N ASN A 159 11.14 18.43 5.45
CA ASN A 159 10.34 17.76 6.48
C ASN A 159 8.89 17.41 6.11
N HIS A 160 8.51 17.49 4.84
CA HIS A 160 7.16 17.12 4.41
C HIS A 160 7.05 15.62 4.17
N SER A 161 6.05 15.02 4.83
CA SER A 161 5.65 13.64 4.55
C SER A 161 4.89 13.61 3.23
N ILE A 162 5.10 12.59 2.38
CA ILE A 162 4.30 12.39 1.16
C ILE A 162 2.80 12.23 1.46
N TYR A 163 2.45 11.96 2.72
CA TYR A 163 1.10 11.83 3.23
C TYR A 163 0.48 13.17 3.70
N GLU A 164 1.26 14.27 3.76
CA GLU A 164 0.72 15.61 4.05
C GLU A 164 0.07 16.26 2.82
N ALA A 165 0.44 15.83 1.60
CA ALA A 165 -0.09 16.37 0.35
C ALA A 165 -1.51 15.86 0.00
N THR A 166 -2.04 14.90 0.77
CA THR A 166 -3.34 14.27 0.56
C THR A 166 -4.38 14.58 1.64
N ALA A 167 -4.05 15.43 2.63
CA ALA A 167 -4.98 15.85 3.71
C ALA A 167 -5.88 17.04 3.33
#